data_AF-A0A3A1YVG2-F1
#
_entry.id   AF-A0A3A1YVG2-F1
#
_cell.length_a   1.000
_cell.length_b   1.000
_cell.length_c   1.000
_cell.angle_alpha   90.00
_cell.angle_beta   90.00
_cell.angle_gamma   90.00
#
_symmetry.space_group_name_H-M   'P 1'
#
loop_
_entity.id
_entity.type
_entity.pdbx_description
1 polymer ?
#
loop_
_entity_poly.entity_id
_entity_poly.type
_entity_poly.pdbx_seq_one_letter_code
_entity_poly.pdbx_strand_id
1 'polypeptide(L)'
;MTRPFAVSMPNGRNLQAFRLLIFTRHLITELHMNNEQRAAITESLLASGRYLDQGDFASYLSLFTEDGEYQLVSKVPEIDGMATWIDLDKSELQNLLDMAPRHLWNNGLRTHQISPPSFRFSEWEAHTIATVSVFRTCSEGTTSVYAVGHYHDCWTLESSGWRLKKRIVQLATRNLAPPSALPL
;
A
#
# COMPACT_ATOMS: atom_id res chain seq x y z
N MET A 1 -28.04 62.62 10.10
CA MET A 1 -28.26 62.25 8.69
C MET A 1 -27.11 61.39 8.23
N THR A 2 -27.27 60.07 8.22
CA THR A 2 -26.31 59.10 7.68
C THR A 2 -27.12 57.99 7.01
N ARG A 3 -26.94 57.83 5.69
CA ARG A 3 -27.69 56.88 4.85
C ARG A 3 -27.25 55.44 5.16
N PRO A 4 -28.15 54.45 5.19
CA PRO A 4 -27.75 53.05 5.23
C PRO A 4 -27.26 52.61 3.85
N PHE A 5 -26.12 51.92 3.82
CA PHE A 5 -25.61 51.20 2.65
C PHE A 5 -26.57 50.04 2.33
N ALA A 6 -27.26 50.12 1.21
CA ALA A 6 -28.02 49.00 0.66
C ALA A 6 -27.05 48.03 -0.01
N VAL A 7 -26.83 46.87 0.61
CA VAL A 7 -26.17 45.73 -0.05
C VAL A 7 -27.16 45.15 -1.05
N SER A 8 -26.91 45.39 -2.34
CA SER A 8 -27.67 44.81 -3.44
C SER A 8 -27.50 43.29 -3.44
N MET A 9 -28.58 42.56 -3.17
CA MET A 9 -28.65 41.11 -3.33
C MET A 9 -28.55 40.75 -4.83
N PRO A 10 -27.75 39.76 -5.23
CA PRO A 10 -27.65 39.39 -6.63
C PRO A 10 -28.94 38.72 -7.12
N ASN A 11 -29.45 39.16 -8.28
CA ASN A 11 -30.63 38.59 -8.94
C ASN A 11 -30.51 37.07 -9.16
N GLY A 12 -31.66 36.36 -9.12
CA GLY A 12 -31.76 34.89 -9.09
C GLY A 12 -31.05 34.08 -10.20
N ARG A 13 -30.62 34.70 -11.31
CA ARG A 13 -29.74 34.06 -12.32
C ARG A 13 -28.29 33.92 -11.85
N ASN A 14 -27.79 34.81 -10.98
CA ASN A 14 -26.44 34.76 -10.44
C ASN A 14 -26.28 33.68 -9.36
N LEU A 15 -27.34 33.33 -8.62
CA LEU A 15 -27.29 32.28 -7.59
C LEU A 15 -27.03 30.88 -8.17
N GLN A 16 -27.53 30.56 -9.36
CA GLN A 16 -27.27 29.26 -9.98
C GLN A 16 -25.84 29.15 -10.52
N ALA A 17 -25.32 30.21 -11.14
CA ALA A 17 -23.92 30.26 -11.56
C ALA A 17 -22.96 30.19 -10.37
N PHE A 18 -23.26 30.89 -9.26
CA PHE A 18 -22.45 30.82 -8.04
C PHE A 18 -22.48 29.43 -7.38
N ARG A 19 -23.66 28.79 -7.32
CA ARG A 19 -23.80 27.42 -6.79
C ARG A 19 -23.06 26.40 -7.65
N LEU A 20 -23.13 26.52 -8.98
CA LEU A 20 -22.40 25.66 -9.90
C LEU A 20 -20.88 25.87 -9.74
N LEU A 21 -20.41 27.11 -9.60
CA LEU A 21 -18.99 27.41 -9.41
C LEU A 21 -18.45 26.84 -8.09
N ILE A 22 -19.21 26.98 -6.99
CA ILE A 22 -18.86 26.42 -5.68
C ILE A 22 -18.83 24.87 -5.73
N PHE A 23 -19.85 24.26 -6.33
CA PHE A 23 -19.95 22.80 -6.45
C PHE A 23 -18.83 22.23 -7.33
N THR A 24 -18.53 22.89 -8.46
CA THR A 24 -17.43 22.47 -9.35
C THR A 24 -16.07 22.64 -8.67
N ARG A 25 -15.88 23.72 -7.89
CA ARG A 25 -14.64 23.92 -7.13
C ARG A 25 -14.48 22.87 -6.02
N HIS A 26 -15.55 22.53 -5.32
CA HIS A 26 -15.55 21.47 -4.30
C HIS A 26 -15.22 20.10 -4.90
N LEU A 27 -15.86 19.73 -6.01
CA LEU A 27 -15.57 18.47 -6.72
C LEU A 27 -14.14 18.41 -7.25
N ILE A 28 -13.61 19.51 -7.80
CA ILE A 28 -12.22 19.55 -8.27
C ILE A 28 -11.25 19.40 -7.10
N THR A 29 -11.53 20.03 -5.95
CA THR A 29 -10.72 19.87 -4.74
C THR A 29 -10.76 18.44 -4.21
N GLU A 30 -11.93 17.81 -4.14
CA GLU A 30 -12.06 16.40 -3.72
C GLU A 30 -11.35 15.44 -4.68
N LEU A 31 -11.50 15.64 -6.00
CA LEU A 31 -10.80 14.83 -7.01
C LEU A 31 -9.28 15.01 -6.94
N HIS A 32 -8.81 16.24 -6.71
CA HIS A 32 -7.38 16.53 -6.58
C HIS A 32 -6.79 15.92 -5.31
N MET A 33 -7.46 16.10 -4.17
CA MET A 33 -7.07 15.48 -2.90
C MET A 33 -7.00 13.95 -3.02
N ASN A 34 -8.00 13.33 -3.66
CA ASN A 34 -7.99 11.90 -3.90
C ASN A 34 -6.82 11.47 -4.80
N ASN A 35 -6.39 12.30 -5.77
CA ASN A 35 -5.26 11.98 -6.62
C ASN A 35 -3.91 12.12 -5.90
N GLU A 36 -3.74 13.12 -5.05
CA GLU A 36 -2.53 13.26 -4.22
C GLU A 36 -2.41 12.10 -3.21
N GLN A 37 -3.52 11.72 -2.56
CA GLN A 37 -3.56 10.57 -1.66
C GLN A 37 -3.25 9.26 -2.39
N ARG A 38 -3.80 9.06 -3.59
CA ARG A 38 -3.49 7.92 -4.46
C ARG A 38 -2.01 7.87 -4.83
N ALA A 39 -1.42 9.01 -5.19
CA ALA A 39 -0.01 9.10 -5.53
C ALA A 39 0.86 8.72 -4.33
N ALA A 40 0.61 9.31 -3.16
CA ALA A 40 1.36 9.02 -1.93
C ALA A 40 1.33 7.54 -1.55
N ILE A 41 0.13 6.92 -1.53
CA ILE A 41 0.00 5.49 -1.23
C ILE A 41 0.68 4.63 -2.30
N THR A 42 0.53 4.98 -3.59
CA THR A 42 1.19 4.24 -4.68
C THR A 42 2.70 4.31 -4.55
N GLU A 43 3.26 5.47 -4.23
CA GLU A 43 4.70 5.65 -4.03
C GLU A 43 5.22 4.79 -2.87
N SER A 44 4.52 4.80 -1.72
CA SER A 44 4.85 3.94 -0.57
C SER A 44 4.75 2.46 -0.90
N LEU A 45 3.70 2.05 -1.61
CA LEU A 45 3.50 0.67 -2.06
C LEU A 45 4.65 0.21 -2.97
N LEU A 46 5.00 1.00 -3.99
CA LEU A 46 6.09 0.67 -4.91
C LEU A 46 7.46 0.73 -4.24
N ALA A 47 7.65 1.64 -3.28
CA ALA A 47 8.86 1.72 -2.48
C ALA A 47 9.04 0.49 -1.59
N SER A 48 7.94 -0.09 -1.08
CA SER A 48 8.00 -1.29 -0.21
C SER A 48 8.77 -2.45 -0.85
N GLY A 49 8.50 -2.76 -2.13
CA GLY A 49 9.24 -3.79 -2.86
C GLY A 49 10.73 -3.44 -3.05
N ARG A 50 11.03 -2.17 -3.35
CA ARG A 50 12.43 -1.70 -3.51
C ARG A 50 13.22 -1.79 -2.20
N TYR A 51 12.59 -1.45 -1.07
CA TYR A 51 13.22 -1.57 0.24
C TYR A 51 13.60 -3.02 0.55
N LEU A 52 12.70 -3.97 0.28
CA LEU A 52 12.98 -5.40 0.42
C LEU A 52 14.10 -5.87 -0.52
N ASP A 53 14.08 -5.44 -1.78
CA ASP A 53 15.10 -5.78 -2.78
C ASP A 53 16.50 -5.28 -2.38
N GLN A 54 16.58 -4.13 -1.71
CA GLN A 54 17.82 -3.50 -1.27
C GLN A 54 18.28 -3.94 0.13
N GLY A 55 17.45 -4.71 0.85
CA GLY A 55 17.69 -5.04 2.25
C GLY A 55 17.50 -3.85 3.21
N ASP A 56 16.84 -2.78 2.78
CA ASP A 56 16.51 -1.62 3.62
C ASP A 56 15.25 -1.91 4.47
N PHE A 57 15.43 -2.82 5.42
CA PHE A 57 14.34 -3.29 6.26
C PHE A 57 13.82 -2.21 7.23
N ALA A 58 14.66 -1.24 7.61
CA ALA A 58 14.25 -0.12 8.44
C ALA A 58 13.23 0.76 7.70
N SER A 59 13.51 1.12 6.44
CA SER A 59 12.56 1.88 5.62
C SER A 59 11.28 1.09 5.35
N TYR A 60 11.39 -0.22 5.10
CA TYR A 60 10.21 -1.08 4.94
C TYR A 60 9.32 -1.08 6.18
N LEU A 61 9.89 -1.23 7.38
CA LEU A 61 9.15 -1.24 8.64
C LEU A 61 8.56 0.12 8.99
N SER A 62 9.21 1.22 8.57
CA SER A 62 8.68 2.58 8.75
C SER A 62 7.37 2.84 7.99
N LEU A 63 7.04 2.01 7.00
CA LEU A 63 5.77 2.10 6.28
C LEU A 63 4.59 1.73 7.18
N PHE A 64 4.81 0.89 8.20
CA PHE A 64 3.74 0.33 9.04
C PHE A 64 3.38 1.25 10.21
N THR A 65 2.10 1.25 10.57
CA THR A 65 1.63 1.78 11.87
C THR A 65 2.29 1.00 13.01
N GLU A 66 2.30 1.55 14.23
CA GLU A 66 2.94 0.86 15.35
C GLU A 66 2.31 -0.51 15.67
N ASP A 67 1.00 -0.60 15.49
CA ASP A 67 0.20 -1.80 15.62
C ASP A 67 -0.04 -2.49 14.25
N GLY A 68 0.91 -2.34 13.32
CA GLY A 68 0.83 -2.87 11.97
C GLY A 68 0.94 -4.39 11.91
N GLU A 69 0.27 -5.00 10.93
CA GLU A 69 0.23 -6.46 10.74
C GLU A 69 0.71 -6.87 9.35
N TYR A 70 1.42 -8.00 9.26
CA TYR A 70 1.83 -8.61 8.01
C TYR A 70 1.45 -10.10 7.97
N GLN A 71 0.74 -10.48 6.91
CA GLN A 71 0.32 -11.85 6.68
C GLN A 71 0.74 -12.32 5.29
N LEU A 72 1.22 -13.56 5.22
CA LEU A 72 1.46 -14.28 3.98
C LEU A 72 0.55 -15.51 3.96
N VAL A 73 -0.35 -15.56 2.99
CA VAL A 73 -1.31 -16.64 2.84
C VAL A 73 -1.28 -17.20 1.42
N SER A 74 -1.68 -18.45 1.25
CA SER A 74 -1.84 -19.05 -0.07
C SER A 74 -3.20 -19.76 -0.17
N LYS A 75 -3.84 -19.65 -1.34
CA LYS A 75 -5.08 -20.39 -1.59
C LYS A 75 -4.77 -21.87 -1.76
N VAL A 76 -5.48 -22.72 -1.04
CA VAL A 76 -5.36 -24.18 -1.15
C VAL A 76 -6.58 -24.69 -1.91
N PRO A 77 -6.46 -25.29 -3.10
CA PRO A 77 -7.61 -25.83 -3.85
C PRO A 77 -8.39 -26.93 -3.12
N GLU A 78 -7.70 -27.68 -2.25
CA GLU A 78 -8.22 -28.89 -1.61
C GLU A 78 -9.10 -28.60 -0.38
N ILE A 79 -9.08 -27.37 0.13
CA ILE A 79 -9.95 -26.87 1.21
C ILE A 79 -10.51 -25.51 0.77
N ASP A 80 -11.77 -25.18 1.09
CA ASP A 80 -12.30 -23.83 0.81
C ASP A 80 -11.75 -22.83 1.83
N GLY A 81 -10.44 -22.59 1.78
CA GLY A 81 -9.70 -21.85 2.80
C GLY A 81 -8.30 -21.41 2.37
N MET A 82 -7.68 -20.62 3.24
CA MET A 82 -6.33 -20.09 3.07
C MET A 82 -5.37 -20.83 4.01
N ALA A 83 -4.20 -21.20 3.51
CA ALA A 83 -3.10 -21.63 4.35
C ALA A 83 -2.22 -20.42 4.69
N THR A 84 -2.04 -20.16 5.99
CA THR A 84 -1.18 -19.10 6.50
C THR A 84 0.26 -19.59 6.60
N TRP A 85 1.16 -18.89 5.92
CA TRP A 85 2.61 -19.12 5.98
C TRP A 85 3.28 -18.23 7.02
N ILE A 86 2.85 -16.99 7.11
CA ILE A 86 3.37 -15.96 8.01
C ILE A 86 2.18 -15.17 8.54
N ASP A 87 2.17 -14.92 9.84
CA ASP A 87 1.23 -14.03 10.52
C ASP A 87 2.01 -13.37 11.64
N LEU A 88 2.33 -12.08 11.48
CA LEU A 88 3.23 -11.34 12.34
C LEU A 88 2.67 -9.94 12.61
N ASP A 89 2.81 -9.49 13.85
CA ASP A 89 2.76 -8.05 14.13
C ASP A 89 4.09 -7.37 13.71
N LYS A 90 4.11 -6.03 13.74
CA LYS A 90 5.30 -5.24 13.35
C LYS A 90 6.53 -5.58 14.19
N SER A 91 6.38 -5.90 15.48
CA SER A 91 7.49 -6.23 16.36
C SER A 91 8.10 -7.59 16.01
N GLU A 92 7.25 -8.57 15.71
CA GLU A 92 7.66 -9.91 15.27
C GLU A 92 8.29 -9.84 13.86
N LEU A 93 7.75 -9.00 12.98
CA LEU A 93 8.29 -8.72 11.66
C LEU A 93 9.68 -8.07 11.74
N GLN A 94 9.88 -7.11 12.65
CA GLN A 94 11.19 -6.52 12.94
C GLN A 94 12.18 -7.59 13.38
N ASN A 95 11.80 -8.45 14.33
CA ASN A 95 12.66 -9.54 14.81
C ASN A 95 13.09 -10.48 13.68
N LEU A 96 12.16 -10.84 12.78
CA LEU A 96 12.45 -11.64 11.59
C LEU A 96 13.45 -10.94 10.66
N LEU A 97 13.25 -9.65 10.40
CA LEU A 97 14.12 -8.86 9.53
C LEU A 97 15.52 -8.62 10.13
N ASP A 98 15.65 -8.52 11.45
CA ASP A 98 16.95 -8.43 12.14
C ASP A 98 17.75 -9.73 12.10
N MET A 99 17.08 -10.87 11.89
CA MET A 99 17.73 -12.16 11.67
C MET A 99 18.15 -12.36 10.22
N ALA A 100 17.47 -11.71 9.26
CA ALA A 100 17.68 -11.91 7.83
C ALA A 100 19.15 -11.84 7.36
N PRO A 101 19.97 -10.84 7.76
CA PRO A 101 21.35 -10.74 7.29
C PRO A 101 22.26 -11.88 7.79
N ARG A 102 21.86 -12.57 8.87
CA ARG A 102 22.65 -13.66 9.47
C ARG A 102 22.44 -15.00 8.78
N HIS A 103 21.46 -15.11 7.88
CA HIS A 103 21.18 -16.33 7.15
C HIS A 103 21.96 -16.37 5.82
N LEU A 104 23.09 -17.08 5.81
CA LEU A 104 24.01 -17.31 4.67
C LEU A 104 23.40 -18.07 3.47
N TRP A 105 22.09 -18.31 3.46
CA TRP A 105 21.41 -19.15 2.45
C TRP A 105 20.61 -18.34 1.42
N ASN A 106 20.51 -17.02 1.56
CA ASN A 106 19.74 -16.15 0.67
C ASN A 106 20.62 -15.50 -0.42
N ASN A 107 21.35 -16.31 -1.18
CA ASN A 107 22.36 -15.83 -2.15
C ASN A 107 21.78 -15.35 -3.48
N GLY A 108 20.44 -15.26 -3.59
CA GLY A 108 19.77 -14.83 -4.82
C GLY A 108 19.21 -13.42 -4.66
N LEU A 109 19.40 -12.59 -5.68
CA LEU A 109 18.81 -11.25 -5.73
C LEU A 109 17.30 -11.38 -5.98
N ARG A 110 16.51 -10.60 -5.24
CA ARG A 110 15.06 -10.48 -5.45
C ARG A 110 14.76 -9.21 -6.23
N THR A 111 13.66 -9.24 -6.97
CA THR A 111 13.12 -8.07 -7.65
C THR A 111 11.61 -8.10 -7.57
N HIS A 112 11.03 -7.09 -6.92
CA HIS A 112 9.58 -6.94 -6.82
C HIS A 112 9.05 -6.12 -8.00
N GLN A 113 8.11 -6.71 -8.74
CA GLN A 113 7.28 -6.01 -9.71
C GLN A 113 5.87 -5.90 -9.13
N ILE A 114 5.45 -4.68 -8.84
CA ILE A 114 4.14 -4.37 -8.25
C ILE A 114 3.34 -3.55 -9.26
N SER A 115 2.09 -3.97 -9.54
CA SER A 115 1.20 -3.23 -10.44
C SER A 115 0.65 -1.98 -9.77
N PRO A 116 0.17 -0.98 -10.53
CA PRO A 116 -0.65 0.09 -9.96
C PRO A 116 -1.84 -0.50 -9.17
N PRO A 117 -2.11 -0.01 -7.95
CA PRO A 117 -3.19 -0.52 -7.13
C PRO A 117 -4.57 0.00 -7.58
N SER A 118 -5.60 -0.80 -7.31
CA SER A 118 -6.96 -0.29 -7.17
C SER A 118 -7.16 0.34 -5.80
N PHE A 119 -8.09 1.29 -5.66
CA PHE A 119 -8.32 2.05 -4.42
C PHE A 119 -9.78 2.03 -4.00
N ARG A 120 -10.00 1.91 -2.68
CA ARG A 120 -11.25 2.26 -2.00
C ARG A 120 -10.91 3.13 -0.80
N PHE A 121 -11.34 4.38 -0.82
CA PHE A 121 -11.11 5.34 0.27
C PHE A 121 -12.30 5.42 1.23
N SER A 122 -12.01 5.68 2.49
CA SER A 122 -12.89 6.28 3.50
C SER A 122 -12.26 7.60 3.97
N GLU A 123 -12.80 8.26 5.01
CA GLU A 123 -12.22 9.51 5.51
C GLU A 123 -10.77 9.35 6.02
N TRP A 124 -10.48 8.25 6.73
CA TRP A 124 -9.22 8.05 7.45
C TRP A 124 -8.49 6.78 7.02
N GLU A 125 -9.09 5.99 6.13
CA GLU A 125 -8.54 4.72 5.67
C GLU A 125 -8.56 4.62 4.15
N ALA A 126 -7.68 3.78 3.62
CA ALA A 126 -7.71 3.38 2.23
C ALA A 126 -7.41 1.89 2.13
N HIS A 127 -8.17 1.20 1.29
CA HIS A 127 -7.88 -0.18 0.93
C HIS A 127 -7.32 -0.23 -0.47
N THR A 128 -6.23 -0.96 -0.65
CA THR A 128 -5.63 -1.17 -1.96
C THR A 128 -5.46 -2.65 -2.29
N ILE A 129 -5.65 -2.96 -3.57
CA ILE A 129 -5.31 -4.27 -4.12
C ILE A 129 -4.36 -4.06 -5.28
N ALA A 130 -3.19 -4.68 -5.21
CA ALA A 130 -2.18 -4.67 -6.28
C ALA A 130 -1.67 -6.08 -6.55
N THR A 131 -1.41 -6.39 -7.82
CA THR A 131 -0.73 -7.63 -8.18
C THR A 131 0.77 -7.48 -7.92
N VAL A 132 1.36 -8.49 -7.28
CA VAL A 132 2.80 -8.56 -7.03
C VAL A 132 3.39 -9.80 -7.70
N SER A 133 4.55 -9.62 -8.33
CA SER A 133 5.41 -10.72 -8.80
C SER A 133 6.80 -10.49 -8.25
N VAL A 134 7.35 -11.51 -7.58
CA VAL A 134 8.72 -11.49 -7.08
C VAL A 134 9.55 -12.39 -7.97
N PHE A 135 10.59 -11.83 -8.58
CA PHE A 135 11.57 -12.58 -9.35
C PHE A 135 12.79 -12.86 -8.49
N ARG A 136 13.45 -13.98 -8.74
CA ARG A 136 14.72 -14.33 -8.09
C ARG A 136 15.77 -14.65 -9.14
N THR A 137 16.93 -14.02 -9.02
CA THR A 137 18.13 -14.29 -9.81
C THR A 137 19.13 -15.03 -8.93
N CYS A 138 19.48 -16.27 -9.28
CA CYS A 138 20.43 -17.07 -8.52
C CYS A 138 21.90 -16.67 -8.81
N SER A 139 22.84 -17.28 -8.09
CA SER A 139 24.28 -17.07 -8.26
C SER A 139 24.79 -17.38 -9.68
N GLU A 140 24.10 -18.27 -10.39
CA GLU A 140 24.40 -18.64 -11.78
C GLU A 140 23.81 -17.65 -12.78
N GLY A 141 23.12 -16.60 -12.32
CA GLY A 141 22.52 -15.55 -13.15
C GLY A 141 21.18 -15.91 -13.79
N THR A 142 20.58 -17.06 -13.45
CA THR A 142 19.26 -17.44 -13.96
C THR A 142 18.16 -16.75 -13.17
N THR A 143 17.29 -16.02 -13.88
CA THR A 143 16.11 -15.38 -13.30
C THR A 143 14.87 -16.25 -13.48
N SER A 144 14.08 -16.40 -12.42
CA SER A 144 12.81 -17.11 -12.44
C SER A 144 11.77 -16.41 -11.56
N VAL A 145 10.49 -16.71 -11.80
CA VAL A 145 9.41 -16.25 -10.92
C VAL A 145 9.50 -17.01 -9.60
N TYR A 146 9.68 -16.29 -8.51
CA TYR A 146 9.75 -16.83 -7.15
C TYR A 146 8.36 -16.92 -6.52
N ALA A 147 7.57 -15.84 -6.60
CA ALA A 147 6.22 -15.77 -6.05
C ALA A 147 5.34 -14.85 -6.90
N VAL A 148 4.05 -15.18 -7.00
CA VAL A 148 3.02 -14.31 -7.61
C VAL A 148 1.80 -14.30 -6.72
N GLY A 149 1.18 -13.13 -6.58
CA GLY A 149 -0.02 -12.97 -5.79
C GLY A 149 -0.56 -11.55 -5.83
N HIS A 150 -1.30 -11.20 -4.78
CA HIS A 150 -1.84 -9.87 -4.58
C HIS A 150 -1.50 -9.36 -3.18
N TYR A 151 -1.16 -8.09 -3.09
CA TYR A 151 -1.23 -7.36 -1.84
C TYR A 151 -2.66 -6.89 -1.62
N HIS A 152 -3.19 -7.18 -0.44
CA HIS A 152 -4.41 -6.60 0.10
C HIS A 152 -4.00 -5.76 1.30
N ASP A 153 -3.93 -4.45 1.08
CA ASP A 153 -3.42 -3.51 2.07
C ASP A 153 -4.56 -2.68 2.67
N CYS A 154 -4.45 -2.43 3.97
CA CYS A 154 -5.21 -1.43 4.69
C CYS A 154 -4.26 -0.31 5.12
N TRP A 155 -4.55 0.91 4.71
CA TRP A 155 -3.79 2.11 5.02
C TRP A 155 -4.60 3.00 5.94
N THR A 156 -3.93 3.68 6.87
CA THR A 156 -4.51 4.65 7.78
C THR A 156 -3.81 5.98 7.61
N LEU A 157 -4.56 7.07 7.63
CA LEU A 157 -4.02 8.43 7.58
C LEU A 157 -3.62 8.87 8.99
N GLU A 158 -2.31 9.00 9.23
CA GLU A 158 -1.76 9.58 10.45
C GLU A 158 -1.30 11.03 10.23
N SER A 159 -0.94 11.73 11.30
CA SER A 159 -0.37 13.08 11.22
C SER A 159 0.89 13.16 10.37
N SER A 160 1.63 12.05 10.24
CA SER A 160 2.86 11.93 9.45
C SER A 160 2.63 11.42 8.01
N GLY A 161 1.37 11.26 7.60
CA GLY A 161 0.94 10.74 6.30
C GLY A 161 0.34 9.34 6.37
N TRP A 162 0.12 8.73 5.21
CA TRP A 162 -0.42 7.37 5.12
C TRP A 162 0.57 6.33 5.65
N ARG A 163 0.06 5.40 6.46
CA ARG A 163 0.80 4.26 7.01
C ARG A 163 0.04 2.97 6.80
N LEU A 164 0.78 1.88 6.63
CA LEU A 164 0.27 0.54 6.37
C LEU A 164 -0.15 -0.09 7.71
N LYS A 165 -1.46 -0.19 7.93
CA LYS A 165 -2.03 -0.82 9.12
C LYS A 165 -2.01 -2.34 8.99
N LYS A 166 -2.26 -2.86 7.78
CA LYS A 166 -2.23 -4.30 7.52
C LYS A 166 -1.85 -4.59 6.09
N ARG A 167 -1.00 -5.59 5.86
CA ARG A 167 -0.76 -6.21 4.56
C ARG A 167 -1.05 -7.69 4.60
N ILE A 168 -1.94 -8.13 3.73
CA ILE A 168 -2.13 -9.56 3.43
C ILE A 168 -1.59 -9.83 2.04
N VAL A 169 -0.51 -10.59 1.96
CA VAL A 169 0.03 -11.10 0.71
C VAL A 169 -0.65 -12.43 0.40
N GLN A 170 -1.58 -12.41 -0.55
CA GLN A 170 -2.29 -13.62 -0.98
C GLN A 170 -1.61 -14.21 -2.21
N LEU A 171 -0.88 -15.31 -2.02
CA LEU A 171 -0.13 -15.99 -3.06
C LEU A 171 -0.98 -16.97 -3.88
N ALA A 172 -0.71 -16.96 -5.18
CA ALA A 172 -1.00 -18.08 -6.08
C ALA A 172 0.11 -19.15 -6.02
N THR A 173 1.37 -18.74 -5.77
CA THR A 173 2.49 -19.67 -5.60
C THR A 173 2.40 -20.41 -4.27
N ARG A 174 2.13 -21.72 -4.31
CA ARG A 174 1.99 -22.58 -3.11
C ARG A 174 3.31 -23.17 -2.60
N ASN A 175 4.30 -23.32 -3.48
CA ASN A 175 5.59 -23.92 -3.11
C ASN A 175 6.67 -22.84 -3.20
N LEU A 176 6.94 -22.18 -2.08
CA LEU A 176 8.04 -21.23 -1.99
C LEU A 176 9.35 -21.99 -1.81
N ALA A 177 10.27 -21.83 -2.76
CA ALA A 177 11.59 -22.42 -2.62
C ALA A 177 12.30 -21.86 -1.37
N PRO A 178 12.91 -22.71 -0.53
CA PRO A 178 13.71 -22.25 0.59
C PRO A 178 14.91 -21.39 0.14
N PRO A 179 15.34 -20.41 0.96
CA PRO A 179 14.73 -20.00 2.23
C PRO A 179 13.61 -18.97 2.00
N SER A 180 12.39 -19.27 2.46
CA SER A 180 11.19 -18.44 2.29
C SER A 180 10.96 -17.41 3.39
N ALA A 181 11.95 -17.17 4.25
CA ALA A 181 11.76 -16.48 5.52
C ALA A 181 11.75 -14.94 5.46
N LEU A 182 11.59 -14.33 4.27
CA LEU A 182 11.52 -12.87 4.15
C LEU A 182 10.17 -12.43 3.59
N PRO A 183 9.69 -11.23 3.96
CA PRO A 183 8.52 -10.62 3.36
C PRO A 183 8.60 -10.58 1.83
N LEU A 184 7.43 -10.57 1.21
CA LEU A 184 7.22 -10.53 -0.24
C LEU A 184 6.44 -9.30 -0.65
#